data_AF-A0A3B8L3N7-F1
#
_entry.id   AF-A0A3B8L3N7-F1
#
_cell.length_a   1.000
_cell.length_b   1.000
_cell.length_c   1.000
_cell.angle_alpha   90.00
_cell.angle_beta   90.00
_cell.angle_gamma   90.00
#
_symmetry.space_group_name_H-M   'P 1'
#
loop_
_entity.id
_entity.type
_entity.pdbx_description
1 polymer ?
#
loop_
_entity_poly.entity_id
_entity_poly.type
_entity_poly.pdbx_seq_one_letter_code
_entity_poly.pdbx_strand_id
1 'polypeptide(L)'
;LFDLYTELVGSGLEEALALEFVFALKREAMPGEISDPTLCRARLVKMVEDEFEAADSIAATPGQRRVVALIGPTGVGKTTTIAKLAANLKLRDGVRMGLVTVDTYRIAAVEQLRTYAEIIDLPMKVVTTSMEMRRALDEFSDMDLVLIDTAGRS
;
A
#
# COMPACT_ATOMS: atom_id res chain seq x y z
N LEU A 1 19.78 15.12 -21.80
CA LEU A 1 18.74 15.79 -20.97
C LEU A 1 17.40 15.87 -21.67
N PHE A 2 17.31 16.34 -22.92
CA PHE A 2 16.05 16.33 -23.68
C PHE A 2 15.43 14.92 -23.82
N ASP A 3 16.26 13.91 -24.03
CA ASP A 3 15.77 12.53 -24.12
C ASP A 3 15.16 12.04 -22.78
N LEU A 4 15.80 12.39 -21.65
CA LEU A 4 15.27 12.08 -20.31
C LEU A 4 13.97 12.82 -20.02
N TYR A 5 13.86 14.09 -20.43
CA TYR A 5 12.61 14.84 -20.36
C TYR A 5 11.49 14.12 -21.12
N THR A 6 11.78 13.68 -22.35
CA THR A 6 10.82 12.99 -23.21
C THR A 6 10.42 11.63 -22.63
N GLU A 7 11.36 10.90 -22.01
CA GLU A 7 11.08 9.64 -21.29
C GLU A 7 10.15 9.85 -20.10
N LEU A 8 10.37 10.89 -19.29
CA LEU A 8 9.52 11.23 -18.14
C LEU A 8 8.09 11.57 -18.59
N VAL A 9 7.94 12.46 -19.57
CA VAL A 9 6.62 12.82 -20.12
C VAL A 9 5.95 11.62 -20.79
N GLY A 10 6.72 10.82 -21.54
CA GLY A 10 6.23 9.59 -22.17
C GLY A 10 5.79 8.52 -21.16
N SER A 11 6.26 8.59 -19.91
CA SER A 11 5.85 7.73 -18.80
C SER A 11 4.62 8.25 -18.05
N GLY A 12 4.03 9.38 -18.49
CA GLY A 12 2.82 9.97 -17.92
C GLY A 12 3.06 11.04 -16.86
N LEU A 13 4.30 11.50 -16.69
CA LEU A 13 4.60 12.63 -15.80
C LEU A 13 4.16 13.95 -16.46
N GLU A 14 3.58 14.86 -15.68
CA GLU A 14 3.24 16.20 -16.18
C GLU A 14 4.50 16.96 -16.62
N GLU A 15 4.40 17.70 -17.73
CA GLU A 15 5.55 18.43 -18.31
C GLU A 15 6.25 19.35 -17.31
N ALA A 16 5.47 20.02 -16.45
CA ALA A 16 6.00 20.92 -15.43
C ALA A 16 6.91 20.16 -14.44
N LEU A 17 6.46 19.01 -13.95
CA LEU A 17 7.24 18.17 -13.03
C LEU A 17 8.44 17.53 -13.73
N ALA A 18 8.28 17.10 -14.98
CA ALA A 18 9.38 16.56 -15.78
C ALA A 18 10.50 17.60 -16.01
N LEU A 19 10.13 18.86 -16.30
CA LEU A 19 11.08 19.96 -16.40
C LEU A 19 11.77 20.25 -15.07
N GLU A 20 11.02 20.21 -13.97
CA GLU A 20 11.55 20.43 -12.62
C GLU A 20 12.66 19.43 -12.28
N PHE A 21 12.43 18.13 -12.51
CA PHE A 21 13.44 17.09 -12.35
C PHE A 21 14.68 17.31 -13.24
N VAL A 22 14.49 17.64 -14.52
CA VAL A 22 15.61 17.82 -15.47
C VAL A 22 16.44 19.07 -15.13
N PHE A 23 15.81 20.15 -14.69
CA PHE A 23 16.53 21.35 -14.25
C PHE A 23 17.26 21.15 -12.92
N ALA A 24 16.63 20.46 -11.97
CA ALA A 24 17.28 20.09 -10.71
C ALA A 24 18.50 19.19 -10.96
N LEU A 25 18.38 18.18 -11.85
CA LEU A 25 19.50 17.35 -12.29
C LEU A 25 20.63 18.20 -12.87
N LYS A 26 20.32 19.11 -13.79
CA LYS A 26 21.32 20.00 -14.41
C LYS A 26 22.05 20.88 -13.38
N ARG A 27 21.36 21.33 -12.34
CA ARG A 27 21.90 22.17 -11.27
C ARG A 27 22.80 21.40 -10.31
N GLU A 28 22.48 20.14 -10.04
CA GLU A 28 23.11 19.32 -9.00
C GLU A 28 24.11 18.29 -9.55
N ALA A 29 24.19 18.15 -10.88
CA ALA A 29 25.15 17.28 -11.55
C ALA A 29 26.60 17.72 -11.33
N MET A 30 27.47 16.75 -11.09
CA MET A 30 28.91 16.95 -10.99
C MET A 30 29.53 17.29 -12.36
N PRO A 31 30.71 17.94 -12.41
CA PRO A 31 31.40 18.21 -13.67
C PRO A 31 31.62 16.93 -14.49
N GLY A 32 31.17 16.93 -15.75
CA GLY A 32 31.26 15.78 -16.66
C GLY A 32 30.10 14.78 -16.55
N GLU A 33 29.28 14.84 -15.49
CA GLU A 33 28.14 13.92 -15.28
C GLU A 33 27.05 14.13 -16.33
N ILE A 34 26.82 15.38 -16.75
CA ILE A 34 25.84 15.75 -17.79
C ILE A 34 26.17 15.14 -19.16
N SER A 35 27.45 14.85 -19.41
CA SER A 35 27.94 14.30 -20.68
C SER A 35 27.78 12.78 -20.76
N ASP A 36 27.52 12.11 -19.63
CA ASP A 36 27.27 10.67 -19.56
C ASP A 36 25.77 10.41 -19.32
N PRO A 37 25.03 9.91 -20.32
CA PRO A 37 23.62 9.59 -20.20
C PRO A 37 23.31 8.59 -19.08
N THR A 38 24.22 7.65 -18.79
CA THR A 38 24.04 6.63 -17.76
C THR A 38 24.07 7.25 -16.37
N LEU A 39 25.03 8.15 -16.13
CA LEU A 39 25.14 8.87 -14.86
C LEU A 39 23.96 9.82 -14.65
N CYS A 40 23.55 10.54 -15.70
CA CYS A 40 22.34 11.36 -15.66
C CYS A 40 21.11 10.54 -15.27
N ARG A 41 20.93 9.36 -15.88
CA ARG A 41 19.78 8.49 -15.58
C ARG A 41 19.83 7.97 -14.15
N ALA A 42 20.99 7.52 -13.67
CA ALA A 42 21.15 7.03 -12.31
C ALA A 42 20.82 8.12 -11.27
N ARG A 43 21.28 9.35 -11.49
CA ARG A 43 20.93 10.49 -10.63
C ARG A 43 19.44 10.82 -10.69
N LEU A 44 18.84 10.84 -11.88
CA LEU A 44 17.42 11.09 -12.03
C LEU A 44 16.57 10.08 -11.27
N VAL A 45 16.91 8.78 -11.36
CA VAL A 45 16.25 7.72 -10.59
C VAL A 45 16.36 8.00 -9.10
N LYS A 46 17.55 8.33 -8.61
CA LYS A 46 17.75 8.67 -7.20
C LYS A 46 16.92 9.89 -6.76
N MET A 47 16.86 10.94 -7.57
CA MET A 47 16.03 12.11 -7.28
C MET A 47 14.55 11.74 -7.20
N VAL A 48 14.08 10.88 -8.09
CA VAL A 48 12.70 10.37 -8.06
C VAL A 48 12.47 9.50 -6.82
N GLU A 49 13.42 8.62 -6.46
CA GLU A 49 13.35 7.80 -5.24
C GLU A 49 13.29 8.68 -3.97
N ASP A 50 14.09 9.75 -3.93
CA ASP A 50 14.15 10.67 -2.79
C ASP A 50 12.85 11.49 -2.61
N GLU A 51 12.00 11.62 -3.63
CA GLU A 51 10.64 12.20 -3.51
C GLU A 51 9.65 11.25 -2.81
N PHE A 52 9.96 9.96 -2.71
CA PHE A 52 9.09 8.98 -2.08
C PHE A 52 9.60 8.58 -0.69
N GLU A 53 8.94 9.11 0.36
CA GLU A 53 9.07 8.54 1.69
C GLU A 53 8.24 7.24 1.80
N ALA A 54 8.90 6.10 1.58
CA ALA A 54 8.27 4.80 1.75
C ALA A 54 8.10 4.46 3.25
N ALA A 55 6.88 4.18 3.66
CA ALA A 55 6.63 3.62 4.99
C ALA A 55 7.14 2.17 5.07
N ASP A 56 7.48 1.73 6.29
CA ASP A 56 7.79 0.33 6.55
C ASP A 56 6.65 -0.58 6.11
N SER A 57 7.02 -1.80 5.68
CA SER A 57 6.05 -2.83 5.33
C SER A 57 5.11 -3.13 6.51
N ILE A 58 3.88 -3.52 6.18
CA ILE A 58 2.97 -4.11 7.16
C ILE A 58 3.53 -5.48 7.54
N ALA A 59 4.36 -5.49 8.58
CA ALA A 59 4.89 -6.69 9.21
C ALA A 59 4.01 -7.10 10.39
N ALA A 60 3.99 -8.40 10.66
CA ALA A 60 3.42 -8.98 11.84
C ALA A 60 4.52 -9.69 12.64
N THR A 61 4.53 -9.46 13.94
CA THR A 61 5.53 -10.03 14.84
C THR A 61 4.81 -10.97 15.80
N PRO A 62 5.16 -12.27 15.87
CA PRO A 62 4.51 -13.21 16.77
C PRO A 62 4.49 -12.71 18.23
N GLY A 63 3.32 -12.72 18.85
CA GLY A 63 3.12 -12.24 20.22
C GLY A 63 2.94 -10.73 20.36
N GLN A 64 3.12 -9.94 19.28
CA GLN A 64 2.88 -8.51 19.28
C GLN A 64 1.73 -8.17 18.34
N ARG A 65 0.59 -7.84 18.93
CA ARG A 65 -0.60 -7.46 18.18
C ARG A 65 -0.42 -6.13 17.46
N ARG A 66 -0.71 -6.13 16.16
CA ARG A 66 -0.87 -4.93 15.32
C ARG A 66 -2.26 -4.89 14.72
N VAL A 67 -2.86 -3.70 14.66
CA VAL A 67 -4.16 -3.48 13.99
C VAL A 67 -3.95 -2.46 12.87
N VAL A 68 -4.34 -2.81 11.65
CA VAL A 68 -4.13 -1.97 10.47
C VAL A 68 -5.44 -1.83 9.71
N ALA A 69 -5.85 -0.59 9.44
CA ALA A 69 -7.00 -0.30 8.60
C ALA A 69 -6.55 0.28 7.26
N LEU A 70 -7.12 -0.19 6.15
CA LEU A 70 -6.93 0.43 4.85
C LEU A 70 -8.07 1.41 4.59
N ILE A 71 -7.72 2.67 4.37
CA ILE A 71 -8.65 3.78 4.15
C ILE A 71 -8.31 4.45 2.81
N GLY A 72 -9.31 4.97 2.12
CA GLY A 72 -9.13 5.66 0.85
C GLY A 72 -10.39 5.67 -0.02
N PRO A 73 -10.34 6.33 -1.19
CA PRO A 73 -11.50 6.49 -2.06
C PRO A 73 -12.12 5.17 -2.54
N THR A 74 -13.34 5.25 -3.07
CA THR A 74 -13.99 4.10 -3.72
C THR A 74 -13.21 3.67 -4.96
N GLY A 75 -13.04 2.36 -5.18
CA GLY A 75 -12.40 1.83 -6.38
C GLY A 75 -10.87 1.71 -6.34
N VAL A 76 -10.18 2.28 -5.35
CA VAL A 76 -8.69 2.21 -5.26
C VAL A 76 -8.13 0.83 -4.88
N GLY A 77 -8.99 -0.17 -4.69
CA GLY A 77 -8.57 -1.57 -4.49
C GLY A 77 -8.39 -2.03 -3.05
N LYS A 78 -8.85 -1.29 -2.02
CA LYS A 78 -8.66 -1.62 -0.58
C LYS A 78 -8.95 -3.08 -0.21
N THR A 79 -10.16 -3.57 -0.51
CA THR A 79 -10.59 -4.95 -0.19
C THR A 79 -9.69 -6.00 -0.84
N THR A 80 -9.33 -5.80 -2.12
CA THR A 80 -8.42 -6.70 -2.85
C THR A 80 -6.99 -6.62 -2.31
N THR A 81 -6.54 -5.43 -1.91
CA THR A 81 -5.22 -5.23 -1.31
C THR A 81 -5.12 -5.93 0.05
N ILE A 82 -6.15 -5.86 0.89
CA ILE A 82 -6.19 -6.61 2.16
C ILE A 82 -6.08 -8.11 1.91
N ALA A 83 -6.85 -8.66 0.97
CA ALA A 83 -6.77 -10.09 0.66
C ALA A 83 -5.37 -10.50 0.18
N LYS A 84 -4.72 -9.68 -0.66
CA LYS A 84 -3.34 -9.91 -1.14
C LYS A 84 -2.32 -9.85 0.01
N LEU A 85 -2.42 -8.86 0.88
CA LEU A 85 -1.56 -8.73 2.06
C LEU A 85 -1.73 -9.93 2.99
N ALA A 86 -2.98 -10.30 3.30
CA ALA A 86 -3.31 -11.44 4.15
C ALA A 86 -2.75 -12.76 3.59
N ALA A 87 -2.95 -13.02 2.29
CA ALA A 87 -2.41 -14.21 1.62
C ALA A 87 -0.89 -14.24 1.65
N ASN A 88 -0.23 -13.11 1.37
CA ASN A 88 1.23 -13.03 1.38
C ASN A 88 1.82 -13.28 2.77
N LEU A 89 1.22 -12.69 3.81
CA LEU A 89 1.66 -12.84 5.20
C LEU A 89 1.38 -14.24 5.77
N LYS A 90 0.26 -14.87 5.39
CA LYS A 90 -0.07 -16.25 5.79
C LYS A 90 0.98 -17.24 5.29
N LEU A 91 1.52 -17.02 4.08
CA LEU A 91 2.57 -17.85 3.50
C LEU A 91 3.93 -17.70 4.17
N ARG A 92 4.20 -16.55 4.79
CA ARG A 92 5.56 -16.21 5.24
C ARG A 92 5.88 -16.66 6.66
N ASP A 93 4.95 -16.56 7.64
CA ASP A 93 5.42 -16.49 9.04
C ASP A 93 4.58 -17.18 10.13
N GLY A 94 3.63 -18.07 9.83
CA GLY A 94 2.86 -18.75 10.91
C GLY A 94 2.13 -17.79 11.87
N VAL A 95 1.97 -16.54 11.44
CA VAL A 95 1.37 -15.43 12.19
C VAL A 95 -0.12 -15.67 12.31
N ARG A 96 -0.66 -15.47 13.50
CA ARG A 96 -2.10 -15.52 13.75
C ARG A 96 -2.71 -14.22 13.29
N MET A 97 -3.63 -14.29 12.33
CA MET A 97 -4.23 -13.11 11.74
C MET A 97 -5.74 -13.21 11.67
N GLY A 98 -6.41 -12.06 11.79
CA GLY A 98 -7.85 -11.93 11.62
C GLY A 98 -8.21 -10.80 10.66
N LEU A 99 -9.35 -10.96 9.98
CA LEU A 99 -9.91 -9.94 9.10
C LEU A 99 -11.15 -9.32 9.73
N VAL A 100 -11.29 -8.01 9.59
CA VAL A 100 -12.53 -7.30 9.94
C VAL A 100 -12.96 -6.48 8.74
N THR A 101 -14.25 -6.47 8.41
CA THR A 101 -14.80 -5.49 7.47
C THR A 101 -15.83 -4.62 8.15
N VAL A 102 -15.73 -3.32 7.89
CA VAL A 102 -16.77 -2.33 8.18
C VAL A 102 -17.43 -1.81 6.91
N ASP A 103 -17.09 -2.37 5.73
CA ASP A 103 -17.76 -2.04 4.47
C ASP A 103 -19.08 -2.81 4.32
N THR A 104 -20.05 -2.48 5.18
CA THR A 104 -21.37 -3.12 5.16
C THR A 104 -22.33 -2.47 4.17
N TYR A 105 -21.90 -1.42 3.46
CA TYR A 105 -22.70 -0.77 2.43
C TYR A 105 -22.72 -1.59 1.13
N ARG A 106 -21.64 -2.31 0.83
CA ARG A 106 -21.51 -3.14 -0.37
C ARG A 106 -21.59 -4.62 0.01
N ILE A 107 -22.80 -5.19 -0.01
CA ILE A 107 -23.04 -6.61 0.32
C ILE A 107 -22.06 -7.54 -0.44
N ALA A 108 -21.85 -7.30 -1.73
CA ALA A 108 -20.92 -8.08 -2.54
C ALA A 108 -19.45 -7.98 -2.09
N ALA A 109 -19.03 -6.85 -1.49
CA ALA A 109 -17.67 -6.70 -0.97
C ALA A 109 -17.46 -7.55 0.29
N VAL A 110 -18.47 -7.66 1.15
CA VAL A 110 -18.44 -8.54 2.33
C VAL A 110 -18.31 -10.00 1.89
N GLU A 111 -19.14 -10.46 0.96
CA GLU A 111 -19.09 -11.84 0.44
C GLU A 111 -17.77 -12.14 -0.28
N GLN A 112 -17.25 -11.16 -1.03
CA GLN A 112 -15.95 -11.29 -1.68
C GLN A 112 -14.82 -11.44 -0.67
N LEU A 113 -14.78 -10.60 0.38
CA LEU A 113 -13.76 -10.70 1.40
C LEU A 113 -13.91 -11.99 2.22
N ARG A 114 -15.14 -12.46 2.47
CA ARG A 114 -15.40 -13.76 3.11
C ARG A 114 -14.84 -14.91 2.30
N THR A 115 -15.10 -14.92 0.98
CA THR A 115 -14.52 -15.92 0.08
C THR A 115 -12.99 -15.95 0.17
N TYR A 116 -12.34 -14.78 0.20
CA TYR A 116 -10.88 -14.73 0.38
C TYR A 116 -10.44 -15.24 1.76
N ALA A 117 -11.15 -14.87 2.82
CA ALA A 117 -10.84 -15.32 4.18
C ALA A 117 -10.92 -16.84 4.29
N GLU A 118 -11.93 -17.46 3.69
CA GLU A 118 -12.10 -18.92 3.64
C GLU A 118 -10.97 -19.59 2.85
N ILE A 119 -10.59 -19.03 1.69
CA ILE A 119 -9.47 -19.55 0.88
C ILE A 119 -8.13 -19.48 1.62
N ILE A 120 -7.90 -18.40 2.38
CA ILE A 120 -6.64 -18.17 3.11
C ILE A 120 -6.66 -18.85 4.50
N ASP A 121 -7.81 -19.39 4.92
CA ASP A 121 -8.05 -19.94 6.26
C ASP A 121 -7.78 -18.91 7.35
N LEU A 122 -8.56 -17.82 7.33
CA LEU A 122 -8.50 -16.73 8.31
C LEU A 122 -9.88 -16.47 8.94
N PRO A 123 -9.96 -16.26 10.27
CA PRO A 123 -11.18 -15.79 10.88
C PRO A 123 -11.53 -14.39 10.38
N MET A 124 -12.81 -14.16 10.10
CA MET A 124 -13.34 -12.88 9.63
C MET A 124 -14.54 -12.43 10.47
N LYS A 125 -14.62 -11.12 10.73
CA LYS A 125 -15.79 -10.47 11.37
C LYS A 125 -16.33 -9.35 10.49
N VAL A 126 -17.67 -9.24 10.45
CA VAL A 126 -18.37 -8.10 9.86
C VAL A 126 -18.84 -7.24 11.02
N VAL A 127 -18.52 -5.95 10.98
CA VAL A 127 -18.74 -5.01 12.08
C VAL A 127 -19.49 -3.78 11.55
N THR A 128 -20.59 -3.42 12.22
CA THR A 128 -21.42 -2.25 11.87
C THR A 128 -21.37 -1.15 12.94
N THR A 129 -20.95 -1.47 14.16
CA THR A 129 -20.90 -0.53 15.27
C THR A 129 -19.54 -0.51 15.98
N SER A 130 -19.25 0.57 16.70
CA SER A 130 -18.04 0.67 17.52
C SER A 130 -18.00 -0.35 18.67
N MET A 131 -19.17 -0.74 19.20
CA MET A 131 -19.27 -1.78 20.23
C MET A 131 -18.93 -3.16 19.66
N GLU A 132 -19.41 -3.48 18.46
CA GLU A 132 -19.04 -4.69 17.73
C GLU A 132 -17.55 -4.70 17.36
N MET A 133 -16.97 -3.56 16.98
CA MET A 133 -15.53 -3.45 16.73
C MET A 133 -14.73 -3.83 17.98
N ARG A 134 -15.10 -3.30 19.15
CA ARG A 134 -14.43 -3.64 20.41
C ARG A 134 -14.49 -5.14 20.68
N ARG A 135 -15.68 -5.75 20.57
CA ARG A 135 -15.86 -7.20 20.74
C ARG A 135 -15.04 -8.02 19.75
N ALA A 136 -15.03 -7.63 18.48
CA ALA A 136 -14.23 -8.30 17.45
C ALA A 136 -12.73 -8.21 17.76
N LEU A 137 -12.26 -7.06 18.24
CA LEU A 137 -10.88 -6.89 18.65
C LEU A 137 -10.56 -7.69 19.93
N ASP A 138 -11.48 -7.81 20.88
CA ASP A 138 -11.30 -8.64 22.08
C ASP A 138 -11.23 -10.13 21.72
N GLU A 139 -12.09 -10.59 20.81
CA GLU A 139 -12.07 -11.96 20.27
C GLU A 139 -10.79 -12.26 19.48
N PHE A 140 -10.18 -11.24 18.86
CA PHE A 140 -8.88 -11.33 18.18
C PHE A 140 -7.70 -10.89 19.06
N SER A 141 -7.83 -11.00 20.38
CA SER A 141 -6.77 -10.60 21.33
C SER A 141 -5.51 -11.45 21.22
N ASP A 142 -5.63 -12.69 20.77
CA ASP A 142 -4.54 -13.62 20.51
C ASP A 142 -3.98 -13.50 19.08
N MET A 143 -4.55 -12.66 18.22
CA MET A 143 -4.03 -12.44 16.87
C MET A 143 -2.84 -11.48 16.90
N ASP A 144 -1.81 -11.82 16.13
CA ASP A 144 -0.61 -11.00 15.95
C ASP A 144 -0.88 -9.85 14.96
N LEU A 145 -1.81 -10.05 14.00
CA LEU A 145 -2.26 -9.00 13.07
C LEU A 145 -3.78 -9.01 12.85
N VAL A 146 -4.39 -7.84 12.91
CA VAL A 146 -5.79 -7.63 12.48
C VAL A 146 -5.82 -6.63 11.34
N LEU A 147 -6.33 -7.07 10.18
CA LEU A 147 -6.53 -6.20 9.01
C LEU A 147 -7.99 -5.77 8.90
N ILE A 148 -8.23 -4.47 8.76
CA ILE A 148 -9.56 -3.87 8.71
C ILE A 148 -9.82 -3.28 7.32
N ASP A 149 -10.82 -3.84 6.64
CA ASP A 149 -11.37 -3.31 5.38
C ASP A 149 -12.44 -2.25 5.66
N THR A 150 -12.33 -1.12 4.99
CA THR A 150 -13.29 -0.01 5.14
C THR A 150 -13.99 0.31 3.83
N ALA A 151 -15.22 0.84 3.94
CA ALA A 151 -15.88 1.43 2.80
C ALA A 151 -15.03 2.55 2.18
N GLY A 152 -15.15 2.72 0.87
CA GLY A 152 -14.62 3.91 0.20
C GLY A 152 -15.42 5.15 0.58
N ARG A 153 -14.72 6.27 0.79
CA ARG A 153 -15.34 7.59 0.94
C ARG A 153 -14.65 8.55 -0.03
N SER A 154 -15.46 9.31 -0.78
CA SER A 154 -15.03 10.37 -1.69
C SER A 154 -15.04 11.72 -0.99
#